data_AF-A0A937BMN0-F1
#
_entry.id   AF-A0A937BMN0-F1
#
_cell.length_a   1.000
_cell.length_b   1.000
_cell.length_c   1.000
_cell.angle_alpha   90.00
_cell.angle_beta   90.00
_cell.angle_gamma   90.00
#
_symmetry.space_group_name_H-M   'P 1'
#
loop_
_entity.id
_entity.type
_entity.pdbx_description
1 polymer ?
#
loop_
_entity_poly.entity_id
_entity_poly.type
_entity_poly.pdbx_seq_one_letter_code
_entity_poly.pdbx_strand_id
1 'polypeptide(L)'
;MLLDRGFRIDLTPDQVVELAKQLPGKEKDALLKAFERERALDRLKVMMEALKDVDIDEETIRKEVDIVRAKRYAARKKKTAPATRRR
;
A
#
# COMPACT_ATOMS: atom_id res chain seq x y z
N MET A 1 46.41 -8.87 5.80
CA MET A 1 45.22 -9.14 4.94
C MET A 1 44.45 -10.27 5.58
N LEU A 2 43.33 -10.03 6.27
CA LEU A 2 42.54 -11.09 6.89
C LEU A 2 41.04 -10.77 6.87
N LEU A 3 40.32 -11.62 6.13
CA LEU A 3 38.95 -12.08 6.38
C LEU A 3 37.79 -11.15 5.99
N ASP A 4 37.63 -10.93 4.69
CA ASP A 4 36.32 -10.62 4.10
C ASP A 4 35.50 -11.92 3.95
N ARG A 5 35.30 -12.65 5.06
CA ARG A 5 34.46 -13.85 5.11
C ARG A 5 33.03 -13.41 5.36
N GLY A 6 32.34 -12.99 4.31
CA GLY A 6 30.89 -12.86 4.34
C GLY A 6 30.26 -14.22 4.67
N PHE A 7 29.71 -14.36 5.88
CA PHE A 7 28.94 -15.53 6.26
C PHE A 7 27.64 -15.55 5.45
N ARG A 8 27.55 -16.45 4.46
CA ARG A 8 26.26 -16.79 3.83
C ARG A 8 25.52 -17.72 4.79
N ILE A 9 24.55 -17.14 5.49
CA ILE A 9 23.60 -17.90 6.31
C ILE A 9 22.40 -18.16 5.43
N ASP A 10 22.22 -19.42 5.01
CA ASP A 10 21.02 -19.85 4.32
C ASP A 10 19.90 -19.98 5.36
N LEU A 11 19.08 -18.93 5.47
CA LEU A 11 17.94 -18.90 6.39
C LEU A 11 16.71 -19.52 5.72
N THR A 12 16.01 -20.39 6.45
CA THR A 12 14.70 -20.86 6.02
C THR A 12 13.64 -19.76 6.22
N PRO A 13 12.51 -19.81 5.50
CA PRO A 13 11.43 -18.82 5.67
C PRO A 13 10.98 -18.66 7.14
N ASP A 14 10.89 -19.76 7.88
CA ASP A 14 10.52 -19.73 9.30
C ASP A 14 11.56 -19.02 10.18
N GLN A 15 12.86 -19.19 9.87
CA GLN A 15 13.93 -18.50 10.59
C GLN A 15 13.93 -16.99 10.31
N VAL A 16 13.60 -16.58 9.09
CA VAL A 16 13.43 -15.16 8.74
C VAL A 16 12.26 -14.55 9.52
N VAL A 17 11.16 -15.29 9.70
CA VAL A 17 10.01 -14.86 10.50
C VAL A 17 10.37 -14.74 11.98
N GLU A 18 11.13 -15.67 12.54
CA GLU A 18 11.60 -15.59 13.93
C GLU A 18 12.52 -14.39 14.17
N LEU A 19 13.45 -14.11 13.24
CA LEU A 19 14.30 -12.92 13.30
C LEU A 19 13.47 -11.63 13.21
N ALA A 20 12.47 -11.59 12.33
CA ALA A 20 11.57 -10.43 12.20
C ALA A 20 10.74 -10.17 13.47
N LYS A 21 10.42 -11.21 14.26
CA LYS A 21 9.72 -11.07 15.54
C LYS A 21 10.62 -10.49 16.63
N GLN A 22 11.92 -10.72 16.56
CA GLN A 22 12.93 -10.24 17.52
C GLN A 22 13.37 -8.79 17.27
N LEU A 23 12.94 -8.18 16.17
CA LEU A 23 13.30 -6.79 15.85
C LEU A 23 12.75 -5.80 16.89
N PRO A 24 13.53 -4.79 17.29
CA PRO A 24 13.05 -3.69 18.12
C PRO A 24 11.95 -2.91 17.39
N GLY A 25 11.01 -2.33 18.15
CA GLY A 25 9.75 -1.79 17.61
C GLY A 25 9.91 -0.84 16.41
N LYS A 26 10.93 0.03 16.42
CA LYS A 26 11.21 0.96 15.32
C LYS A 26 11.59 0.25 14.01
N GLU A 27 12.37 -0.82 14.10
CA GLU A 27 12.81 -1.60 12.93
C GLU A 27 11.67 -2.48 12.41
N LYS A 28 10.85 -3.00 13.32
CA LYS A 28 9.62 -3.72 12.98
C LYS A 28 8.62 -2.84 12.23
N ASP A 29 8.44 -1.60 12.66
CA ASP A 29 7.57 -0.62 11.97
C ASP A 29 8.11 -0.27 10.57
N ALA A 30 9.43 -0.11 10.44
CA ALA A 30 10.06 0.14 9.15
C ALA A 30 9.90 -1.05 8.19
N LEU A 31 10.05 -2.28 8.71
CA LEU A 31 9.85 -3.52 7.98
C LEU A 31 8.39 -3.69 7.53
N LEU A 32 7.43 -3.46 8.42
CA LEU A 32 6.00 -3.47 8.09
C LEU A 32 5.67 -2.47 6.98
N LYS A 33 6.20 -1.24 7.08
CA LYS A 33 6.00 -0.20 6.08
C LYS A 33 6.62 -0.56 4.72
N ALA A 34 7.74 -1.30 4.71
CA ALA A 34 8.34 -1.81 3.48
C ALA A 34 7.44 -2.88 2.83
N PHE A 35 6.93 -3.84 3.61
CA PHE A 35 6.00 -4.86 3.11
C PHE A 35 4.67 -4.28 2.63
N GLU A 36 4.15 -3.25 3.31
CA GLU A 36 2.94 -2.54 2.86
C GLU A 36 3.15 -1.86 1.51
N ARG A 37 4.32 -1.24 1.31
CA ARG A 37 4.70 -0.62 0.03
C ARG A 37 4.85 -1.67 -1.08
N GLU A 38 5.52 -2.78 -0.80
CA GLU A 38 5.66 -3.89 -1.75
C GLU A 38 4.29 -4.45 -2.15
N ARG A 39 3.41 -4.76 -1.19
CA ARG A 39 2.02 -5.17 -1.45
C ARG A 39 1.21 -4.14 -2.21
N ALA A 40 1.46 -2.85 -2.00
CA ALA A 40 0.79 -1.79 -2.75
C ALA A 40 1.29 -1.74 -4.20
N LEU A 41 2.59 -1.98 -4.40
CA LEU A 41 3.23 -2.01 -5.70
C LEU A 41 2.79 -3.24 -6.51
N ASP A 42 2.68 -4.41 -5.88
CA ASP A 42 2.15 -5.62 -6.53
C ASP A 42 0.68 -5.43 -6.95
N ARG A 43 -0.14 -4.84 -6.06
CA ARG A 43 -1.53 -4.50 -6.41
C ARG A 43 -1.60 -3.50 -7.56
N LEU A 44 -0.71 -2.50 -7.59
CA LEU A 44 -0.63 -1.56 -8.69
C LEU A 44 -0.21 -2.26 -10.00
N LYS A 45 0.77 -3.16 -9.96
CA LYS A 45 1.17 -3.95 -11.14
C LYS A 45 0.02 -4.78 -11.68
N VAL A 46 -0.72 -5.49 -10.82
CA VAL A 46 -1.90 -6.27 -11.22
C VAL A 46 -2.97 -5.38 -11.82
N MET A 47 -3.22 -4.20 -11.26
CA MET A 47 -4.15 -3.22 -11.83
C MET A 47 -3.68 -2.72 -13.20
N MET A 48 -2.38 -2.42 -13.35
CA MET A 48 -1.82 -1.97 -14.60
C MET A 48 -1.85 -3.05 -15.68
N GLU A 49 -1.59 -4.32 -15.34
CA GLU A 49 -1.75 -5.46 -16.24
C GLU A 49 -3.21 -5.63 -16.68
N ALA A 50 -4.15 -5.55 -15.74
CA ALA A 50 -5.58 -5.64 -16.04
C ALA A 50 -6.09 -4.48 -16.94
N LEU A 51 -5.39 -3.35 -16.94
CA LEU A 51 -5.72 -2.17 -17.75
C LEU A 51 -4.94 -2.11 -19.07
N LYS A 52 -3.92 -2.96 -19.27
CA LYS A 52 -2.97 -2.88 -20.39
C LYS A 52 -3.63 -3.07 -21.76
N ASP A 53 -4.64 -3.92 -21.83
CA ASP A 53 -5.36 -4.27 -23.06
C ASP A 53 -6.76 -3.64 -23.12
N VAL A 54 -7.04 -2.69 -22.22
CA VAL A 54 -8.31 -1.98 -22.16
C VAL A 54 -8.19 -0.69 -22.96
N ASP A 55 -8.79 -0.68 -24.13
CA ASP A 55 -8.87 0.51 -24.98
C ASP A 55 -9.93 1.45 -24.38
N ILE A 56 -9.49 2.33 -23.49
CA ILE A 56 -10.30 3.36 -22.84
C ILE A 56 -9.76 4.72 -23.28
N ASP A 57 -10.65 5.58 -23.76
CA ASP A 57 -10.33 6.95 -24.13
C ASP A 57 -10.17 7.85 -22.89
N GLU A 58 -9.41 8.93 -23.07
CA GLU A 58 -9.07 9.88 -22.00
C GLU A 58 -10.31 10.58 -21.39
N GLU A 59 -11.36 10.79 -22.19
CA GLU A 59 -12.59 11.44 -21.73
C GLU A 59 -13.36 10.53 -20.75
N THR A 60 -13.40 9.23 -21.05
CA THR A 60 -13.97 8.20 -20.19
C THR A 60 -13.23 8.10 -18.85
N ILE A 61 -11.88 8.15 -18.85
CA ILE A 61 -11.08 8.18 -17.61
C ILE A 61 -11.42 9.41 -16.77
N ARG A 62 -11.45 10.60 -17.40
CA ARG A 62 -11.73 11.87 -16.69
C ARG A 62 -13.10 11.85 -16.03
N LYS A 63 -14.13 11.39 -16.75
CA LYS A 63 -15.50 11.26 -16.23
C LYS A 63 -15.54 10.36 -14.99
N GLU A 64 -14.92 9.19 -15.05
CA GLU A 64 -14.94 8.26 -13.91
C GLU A 64 -14.16 8.80 -12.70
N VAL A 65 -13.01 9.44 -12.93
CA VAL A 65 -12.23 10.09 -11.87
C VAL A 65 -13.03 11.20 -11.19
N ASP A 66 -13.75 12.02 -11.94
CA ASP A 66 -14.56 13.10 -11.38
C ASP A 66 -15.76 12.57 -10.57
N ILE A 67 -16.39 11.48 -11.03
CA ILE A 67 -17.43 10.77 -10.27
C ILE A 67 -16.86 10.27 -8.93
N VAL A 68 -15.69 9.63 -8.95
CA VAL A 68 -15.04 9.11 -7.73
C VAL A 68 -14.64 10.25 -6.78
N ARG A 69 -14.09 11.35 -7.31
CA ARG A 69 -13.75 12.55 -6.52
C ARG A 69 -14.98 13.13 -5.86
N ALA A 70 -16.07 13.34 -6.61
CA ALA A 70 -17.32 13.87 -6.09
C ALA A 70 -17.88 13.00 -4.96
N LYS A 71 -17.88 11.67 -5.13
CA LYS A 71 -18.30 10.70 -4.09
C LYS A 71 -17.44 10.83 -2.83
N ARG A 72 -16.10 10.92 -2.96
CA ARG A 72 -15.19 11.07 -1.81
C ARG A 72 -15.39 12.40 -1.08
N TYR A 73 -15.58 13.51 -1.82
CA TYR A 73 -15.86 14.81 -1.22
C TYR A 73 -17.22 14.85 -0.51
N ALA A 74 -18.27 14.26 -1.11
CA ALA A 74 -19.59 14.15 -0.49
C ALA A 74 -19.53 13.32 0.80
N ALA A 75 -18.83 12.18 0.78
CA ALA A 75 -18.65 11.34 1.97
C ALA A 75 -17.88 12.07 3.09
N ARG A 76 -16.87 12.88 2.73
CA ARG A 76 -16.15 13.74 3.69
C ARG A 76 -17.06 14.82 4.27
N LYS A 77 -17.82 15.55 3.44
CA LYS A 77 -18.77 16.58 3.91
C LYS A 77 -19.84 16.00 4.85
N LYS A 78 -20.34 14.79 4.56
CA LYS A 78 -21.34 14.11 5.40
C LYS A 78 -20.77 13.74 6.78
N LYS A 79 -19.47 13.41 6.87
CA LYS A 79 -18.80 13.12 8.15
C LYS A 79 -18.53 14.38 8.99
N THR A 80 -18.37 15.54 8.36
CA THR A 80 -18.03 16.80 9.04
C THR A 80 -19.22 17.70 9.31
N ALA A 81 -20.42 17.36 8.84
CA ALA A 81 -21.62 18.16 9.10
C ALA A 81 -21.99 18.07 10.61
N PRO A 82 -22.10 19.19 11.34
CA PRO A 82 -22.58 19.17 12.72
C PRO A 82 -24.03 18.67 12.72
N ALA A 83 -24.36 17.76 13.63
CA ALA A 83 -25.73 17.30 13.82
C ALA A 83 -26.61 18.53 14.09
N THR A 84 -27.41 18.94 13.11
CA THR A 84 -28.41 19.99 13.28
C THR A 84 -29.42 19.48 14.31
N ARG A 85 -29.20 19.82 15.58
CA ARG A 85 -30.21 19.69 16.64
C ARG A 85 -31.36 20.59 16.23
N ARG A 86 -32.39 20.01 15.62
CA ARG A 86 -33.72 20.63 15.53
C ARG A 86 -34.20 20.84 16.96
N ARG A 87 -34.37 22.10 17.34
CA ARG A 87 -35.12 22.51 18.53
C ARG A 87 -36.60 22.56 18.18
#